data_AF-A0A7C7ABF0-F1
#
_entry.id   AF-A0A7C7ABF0-F1
#
_cell.length_a   1.000
_cell.length_b   1.000
_cell.length_c   1.000
_cell.angle_alpha   90.00
_cell.angle_beta   90.00
_cell.angle_gamma   90.00
#
_symmetry.space_group_name_H-M   'P 1'
#
loop_
_entity.id
_entity.type
_entity.pdbx_description
1 polymer ?
#
loop_
_entity_poly.entity_id
_entity_poly.type
_entity_poly.pdbx_seq_one_letter_code
_entity_poly.pdbx_strand_id
1 'polypeptide(L)'
;MKRFRYSMQNILDYRRNIEEEKKLKFADALNEYMQQKEILCSYEKELSSAYSSKLSRSQHQVYELKNLYQYIHYLKEKIEIQKRLVTEAEKTMESWRQQLISAQKDRKMIEKHKEKALSQYYSELDQAEQKTIDELALYSHMRR
;
A
#
# COMPACT_ATOMS: atom_id res chain seq x y z
N MET A 1 -5.36 -40.79 -7.53
CA MET A 1 -5.97 -39.94 -6.48
C MET A 1 -6.60 -38.72 -7.11
N LYS A 2 -7.73 -38.24 -6.57
CA LYS A 2 -8.31 -36.95 -7.02
C LYS A 2 -7.31 -35.83 -6.69
N ARG A 3 -7.30 -34.75 -7.49
CA ARG A 3 -6.50 -33.55 -7.18
C ARG A 3 -7.29 -32.69 -6.19
N PHE A 4 -6.61 -32.07 -5.22
CA PHE A 4 -7.25 -31.12 -4.31
C PHE A 4 -7.86 -29.96 -5.10
N ARG A 5 -9.13 -29.65 -4.82
CA ARG A 5 -9.84 -28.51 -5.40
C ARG A 5 -10.44 -27.68 -4.29
N TYR A 6 -9.94 -26.45 -4.13
CA TYR A 6 -10.45 -25.53 -3.12
C TYR A 6 -11.79 -24.93 -3.56
N SER A 7 -12.83 -25.07 -2.74
CA SER A 7 -14.19 -24.62 -3.05
C SER A 7 -14.31 -23.10 -3.20
N MET A 8 -13.50 -22.33 -2.45
CA MET A 8 -13.54 -20.87 -2.45
C MET A 8 -12.43 -20.23 -3.30
N GLN A 9 -11.91 -20.94 -4.31
CA GLN A 9 -10.83 -20.42 -5.15
C GLN A 9 -11.22 -19.10 -5.84
N ASN A 10 -12.43 -19.01 -6.39
CA ASN A 10 -12.93 -17.78 -7.02
C ASN A 10 -12.98 -16.59 -6.05
N ILE A 11 -13.34 -16.83 -4.78
CA ILE A 11 -13.37 -15.79 -3.74
C ILE A 11 -11.94 -15.33 -3.43
N LEU A 12 -10.99 -16.27 -3.33
CA LEU A 12 -9.59 -15.94 -3.10
C LEU A 12 -9.03 -15.07 -4.25
N ASP A 13 -9.33 -15.41 -5.49
CA ASP A 13 -8.86 -14.66 -6.66
C ASP A 13 -9.51 -13.27 -6.74
N TYR A 14 -10.81 -13.17 -6.43
CA TYR A 14 -11.48 -11.88 -6.29
C TYR A 14 -10.82 -10.99 -5.22
N ARG A 15 -10.50 -11.55 -4.04
CA ARG A 15 -9.83 -10.81 -2.96
C ARG A 15 -8.41 -10.36 -3.34
N ARG A 16 -7.68 -11.16 -4.13
CA ARG A 16 -6.38 -10.77 -4.70
C ARG A 16 -6.51 -9.57 -5.64
N ASN A 17 -7.53 -9.57 -6.49
CA ASN A 17 -7.78 -8.45 -7.40
C ASN A 17 -8.10 -7.16 -6.64
N ILE A 18 -8.92 -7.25 -5.58
CA ILE A 18 -9.19 -6.10 -4.70
C ILE A 18 -7.89 -5.58 -4.06
N GLU A 19 -7.06 -6.46 -3.51
CA GLU A 19 -5.79 -6.04 -2.92
C GLU A 19 -4.91 -5.30 -3.93
N GLU A 20 -4.78 -5.84 -5.16
CA GLU A 20 -3.98 -5.20 -6.21
C GLU A 20 -4.55 -3.84 -6.61
N GLU A 21 -5.88 -3.71 -6.73
CA GLU A 21 -6.52 -2.42 -7.00
C GLU A 21 -6.22 -1.39 -5.90
N LYS A 22 -6.32 -1.78 -4.62
CA LYS A 22 -6.01 -0.89 -3.49
C LYS A 22 -4.53 -0.54 -3.44
N LYS A 23 -3.65 -1.44 -3.85
CA LYS A 23 -2.21 -1.22 -3.92
C LYS A 23 -1.86 -0.19 -4.99
N LEU A 24 -2.47 -0.28 -6.17
CA LEU A 24 -2.31 0.73 -7.23
C LEU A 24 -2.79 2.10 -6.75
N LYS A 25 -3.99 2.18 -6.17
CA LYS A 25 -4.52 3.46 -5.65
C LYS A 25 -3.66 4.07 -4.53
N PHE A 26 -3.08 3.22 -3.67
CA PHE A 26 -2.12 3.68 -2.67
C PHE A 26 -0.84 4.22 -3.32
N ALA A 27 -0.30 3.55 -4.34
CA ALA A 27 0.89 4.00 -5.06
C ALA A 27 0.64 5.35 -5.75
N ASP A 28 -0.51 5.54 -6.39
CA ASP A 28 -0.90 6.81 -7.02
C ASP A 28 -0.98 7.93 -5.98
N ALA A 29 -1.65 7.69 -4.85
CA ALA A 29 -1.76 8.67 -3.77
C ALA A 29 -0.41 8.99 -3.11
N LEU A 30 0.49 8.00 -3.01
CA LEU A 30 1.85 8.20 -2.52
C LEU A 30 2.65 9.09 -3.47
N ASN A 31 2.56 8.85 -4.78
CA ASN A 31 3.23 9.67 -5.78
C ASN A 31 2.73 11.12 -5.71
N GLU A 32 1.42 11.33 -5.64
CA GLU A 32 0.83 12.67 -5.47
C GLU A 32 1.36 13.36 -4.21
N TYR A 33 1.36 12.68 -3.07
CA TYR A 33 1.91 13.22 -1.83
C TYR A 33 3.39 13.62 -1.95
N MET A 34 4.21 12.81 -2.61
CA MET A 34 5.62 13.13 -2.84
C MET A 34 5.77 14.35 -3.76
N GLN A 35 5.00 14.44 -4.84
CA GLN A 35 5.01 15.61 -5.73
C GLN A 35 4.63 16.90 -4.99
N GLN A 36 3.56 16.86 -4.19
CA GLN A 36 3.15 18.04 -3.40
C GLN A 36 4.22 18.45 -2.38
N LYS A 37 4.95 17.48 -1.79
CA LYS A 37 6.09 17.76 -0.91
C LYS A 37 7.29 18.38 -1.64
N GLU A 38 7.58 17.90 -2.85
CA GLU A 38 8.65 18.47 -3.67
C GLU A 38 8.37 19.92 -4.04
N ILE A 39 7.12 20.23 -4.43
CA ILE A 39 6.66 21.61 -4.70
C ILE A 39 6.77 22.48 -3.44
N LEU A 40 6.40 21.96 -2.27
CA LEU A 40 6.57 22.71 -1.02
C LEU A 40 8.05 23.03 -0.77
N CYS A 41 8.93 22.03 -0.94
CA CYS A 41 10.36 22.18 -0.76
C CYS A 41 10.96 23.20 -1.74
N SER A 42 10.49 23.25 -2.99
CA SER A 42 10.94 24.25 -3.96
C SER A 42 10.57 25.66 -3.53
N TYR A 43 9.33 25.89 -3.09
CA TYR A 43 8.91 27.21 -2.58
C TYR A 43 9.68 27.64 -1.33
N GLU A 44 9.94 26.72 -0.40
CA GLU A 44 10.74 27.01 0.80
C GLU A 44 12.19 27.37 0.46
N LYS A 45 12.79 26.68 -0.52
CA LYS A 45 14.13 27.02 -1.05
C LYS A 45 14.14 28.38 -1.73
N GLU A 46 13.15 28.67 -2.57
CA GLU A 46 13.01 29.99 -3.21
C GLU A 46 12.87 31.10 -2.18
N LEU A 47 12.06 30.89 -1.15
CA LEU A 47 11.88 31.86 -0.06
C LEU A 47 13.18 32.09 0.71
N SER A 48 13.92 31.02 1.03
CA SER A 48 15.24 31.12 1.65
C SER A 48 16.23 31.92 0.79
N SER A 49 16.23 31.68 -0.53
CA SER A 49 17.07 32.40 -1.48
C SER A 49 16.68 33.89 -1.61
N ALA A 50 15.38 34.21 -1.56
CA ALA A 50 14.91 35.59 -1.56
C ALA A 50 15.37 36.32 -0.30
N TYR A 51 15.34 35.66 0.86
CA TYR A 51 15.89 36.24 2.09
C TYR A 51 17.41 36.42 2.03
N SER A 52 18.18 35.45 1.52
CA SER A 52 19.63 35.60 1.42
C SER A 52 20.05 36.72 0.46
N SER A 53 19.33 36.89 -0.67
CA SER A 53 19.56 38.02 -1.59
C SER A 53 19.34 39.39 -0.94
N LYS A 54 18.39 39.48 0.01
CA LYS A 54 18.15 40.69 0.79
C LYS A 54 19.35 41.06 1.67
N LEU A 55 20.00 40.06 2.25
CA LEU A 55 21.15 40.23 3.15
C LEU A 55 22.45 40.56 2.42
N SER A 56 22.62 40.12 1.17
CA SER A 56 23.91 40.24 0.45
C SER A 56 24.14 41.60 -0.22
N ARG A 57 23.12 42.46 -0.32
CA ARG A 57 23.20 43.75 -1.03
C ARG A 57 23.06 44.92 -0.05
N SER A 58 24.14 45.68 0.11
CA SER A 58 24.25 46.81 1.05
C SER A 58 23.51 48.08 0.61
N GLN A 59 23.23 48.22 -0.68
CA GLN A 59 22.46 49.33 -1.26
C GLN A 59 21.45 48.78 -2.26
N HIS A 60 20.20 48.64 -1.82
CA HIS A 60 19.09 48.39 -2.73
C HIS A 60 18.39 49.72 -3.03
N GLN A 61 17.99 49.93 -4.29
CA GLN A 61 17.06 51.02 -4.58
C GLN A 61 15.71 50.71 -3.93
N VAL A 62 14.98 51.74 -3.48
CA VAL A 62 13.71 51.60 -2.74
C VAL A 62 12.68 50.75 -3.50
N TYR A 63 12.67 50.82 -4.84
CA TYR A 63 11.79 50.03 -5.69
C TYR A 63 12.12 48.52 -5.65
N GLU A 64 13.41 48.15 -5.61
CA GLU A 64 13.87 46.76 -5.57
C GLU A 64 13.49 46.09 -4.25
N LEU A 65 13.62 46.83 -3.15
CA LEU A 65 13.17 46.37 -1.83
C LEU A 65 11.68 46.09 -1.83
N LYS A 66 10.87 47.01 -2.36
CA LYS A 66 9.41 46.85 -2.42
C LYS A 66 9.02 45.60 -3.22
N ASN A 67 9.62 45.39 -4.38
CA ASN A 67 9.38 44.20 -5.21
C ASN A 67 9.79 42.92 -4.49
N LEU A 68 10.95 42.91 -3.81
CA LEU A 68 11.41 41.77 -3.04
C LEU A 68 10.48 41.43 -1.87
N TYR A 69 9.96 42.44 -1.15
CA TYR A 69 8.98 42.22 -0.10
C TYR A 69 7.67 41.64 -0.62
N GLN A 70 7.16 42.14 -1.75
CA GLN A 70 5.96 41.60 -2.40
C GLN A 70 6.17 40.15 -2.85
N TYR A 71 7.34 39.85 -3.41
CA TYR A 71 7.69 38.49 -3.82
C TYR A 71 7.78 37.53 -2.62
N ILE A 72 8.43 37.94 -1.53
CA ILE A 72 8.49 37.15 -0.29
C ILE A 72 7.08 36.91 0.28
N HIS A 73 6.21 37.93 0.28
CA HIS A 73 4.82 37.77 0.73
C HIS A 73 4.08 36.75 -0.12
N TYR A 74 4.17 36.87 -1.45
CA TYR A 74 3.58 35.92 -2.39
C TYR A 74 4.07 34.49 -2.15
N LEU A 75 5.38 34.28 -1.96
CA LEU A 75 5.93 32.95 -1.66
C LEU A 75 5.38 32.39 -0.35
N LYS A 76 5.23 33.21 0.69
CA LYS A 76 4.62 32.77 1.96
C LYS A 76 3.19 32.31 1.78
N GLU A 77 2.38 33.06 1.03
CA GLU A 77 0.99 32.65 0.73
C GLU A 77 0.95 31.33 -0.05
N LYS A 78 1.84 31.18 -1.04
CA LYS A 78 1.96 29.93 -1.81
C LYS A 78 2.37 28.75 -0.93
N ILE A 79 3.31 28.94 0.00
CA ILE A 79 3.73 27.91 0.95
C ILE A 79 2.56 27.48 1.84
N GLU A 80 1.76 28.41 2.36
CA GLU A 80 0.60 28.06 3.20
C GLU A 80 -0.50 27.32 2.43
N ILE A 81 -0.73 27.67 1.16
CA ILE A 81 -1.61 26.89 0.27
C ILE A 81 -1.01 25.50 0.05
N GLN A 82 0.27 25.42 -0.29
CA GLN A 82 0.96 24.17 -0.61
C GLN A 82 1.01 23.22 0.59
N LYS A 83 1.22 23.72 1.81
CA LYS A 83 1.12 22.92 3.03
C LYS A 83 -0.24 22.27 3.17
N ARG A 84 -1.33 22.99 2.88
CA ARG A 84 -2.69 22.41 2.91
C ARG A 84 -2.83 21.28 1.89
N LEU A 85 -2.36 21.48 0.66
CA LEU A 85 -2.36 20.44 -0.38
C LEU A 85 -1.56 19.21 0.04
N VAL A 86 -0.37 19.38 0.64
CA VAL A 86 0.42 18.27 1.20
C VAL A 86 -0.38 17.52 2.27
N THR A 87 -1.04 18.22 3.19
CA THR A 87 -1.84 17.56 4.24
C THR A 87 -3.07 16.83 3.70
N GLU A 88 -3.69 17.33 2.63
CA GLU A 88 -4.81 16.66 1.96
C GLU A 88 -4.35 15.41 1.21
N ALA A 89 -3.24 15.49 0.49
CA ALA A 89 -2.61 14.36 -0.17
C ALA A 89 -2.17 13.29 0.85
N GLU A 90 -1.62 13.70 2.00
CA GLU A 90 -1.24 12.80 3.09
C GLU A 90 -2.43 12.04 3.66
N LYS A 91 -3.54 12.74 3.96
CA LYS A 91 -4.78 12.11 4.44
C LYS A 91 -5.32 11.11 3.44
N THR A 92 -5.28 11.44 2.15
CA THR A 92 -5.73 10.56 1.07
C THR A 92 -4.86 9.31 0.97
N MET A 93 -3.53 9.49 1.00
CA MET A 93 -2.56 8.40 1.00
C MET A 93 -2.73 7.47 2.21
N GLU A 94 -2.90 8.02 3.41
CA GLU A 94 -3.12 7.22 4.62
C GLU A 94 -4.48 6.48 4.59
N SER A 95 -5.53 7.09 4.02
CA SER A 95 -6.81 6.40 3.80
C SER A 95 -6.64 5.19 2.88
N TRP A 96 -5.94 5.33 1.75
CA TRP A 96 -5.66 4.22 0.84
C TRP A 96 -4.76 3.15 1.48
N ARG A 97 -3.79 3.56 2.30
CA ARG A 97 -2.94 2.65 3.07
C ARG A 97 -3.76 1.76 3.99
N GLN A 98 -4.70 2.34 4.74
CA GLN A 98 -5.59 1.58 5.63
C GLN A 98 -6.48 0.61 4.86
N GLN A 99 -7.00 1.03 3.70
CA GLN A 99 -7.79 0.15 2.82
C GLN A 99 -6.95 -1.00 2.22
N LEU A 100 -5.68 -0.75 1.88
CA LEU A 100 -4.77 -1.79 1.42
C LEU A 100 -4.50 -2.82 2.54
N ILE A 101 -4.26 -2.35 3.76
CA ILE A 101 -4.04 -3.22 4.92
C ILE A 101 -5.28 -4.09 5.20
N SER A 102 -6.48 -3.54 5.11
CA SER A 102 -7.71 -4.33 5.28
C SER A 102 -7.89 -5.36 4.17
N ALA A 103 -7.67 -4.98 2.90
CA ALA A 103 -7.73 -5.92 1.77
C ALA A 103 -6.71 -7.07 1.92
N GLN A 104 -5.49 -6.77 2.38
CA GLN A 104 -4.47 -7.77 2.68
C GLN A 104 -4.90 -8.75 3.78
N LYS A 105 -5.52 -8.24 4.85
CA LYS A 105 -6.05 -9.10 5.93
C LYS A 105 -7.14 -10.03 5.40
N ASP A 106 -8.07 -9.50 4.62
CA ASP A 106 -9.17 -10.27 4.02
C ASP A 106 -8.65 -11.38 3.10
N ARG A 107 -7.68 -11.10 2.23
CA ARG A 107 -7.05 -12.12 1.38
C ARG A 107 -6.35 -13.19 2.23
N LYS A 108 -5.51 -12.77 3.18
CA LYS A 108 -4.75 -13.69 4.05
C LYS A 108 -5.66 -14.61 4.87
N MET A 109 -6.82 -14.13 5.29
CA MET A 109 -7.82 -14.95 5.97
C MET A 109 -8.27 -16.12 5.11
N ILE A 110 -8.59 -15.86 3.83
CA ILE A 110 -9.04 -16.90 2.89
C ILE A 110 -7.89 -17.84 2.50
N GLU A 111 -6.66 -17.33 2.38
CA GLU A 111 -5.48 -18.18 2.16
C GLU A 111 -5.25 -19.15 3.32
N LYS A 112 -5.31 -18.65 4.56
CA LYS A 112 -5.19 -19.50 5.75
C LYS A 112 -6.30 -20.55 5.82
N HIS A 113 -7.52 -20.20 5.39
CA HIS A 113 -8.60 -21.17 5.26
C HIS A 113 -8.30 -22.24 4.19
N LYS A 114 -7.75 -21.84 3.04
CA LYS A 114 -7.31 -22.77 1.99
C LYS A 114 -6.22 -23.72 2.47
N GLU A 115 -5.23 -23.21 3.21
CA GLU A 115 -4.16 -24.03 3.81
C GLU A 115 -4.72 -25.08 4.77
N LYS A 116 -5.67 -24.71 5.63
CA LYS A 116 -6.35 -25.66 6.52
C LYS A 116 -7.14 -26.72 5.75
N ALA A 117 -7.90 -26.31 4.73
CA ALA A 117 -8.66 -27.24 3.89
C ALA A 117 -7.74 -28.22 3.15
N LEU A 118 -6.56 -27.76 2.72
CA LEU A 118 -5.55 -28.60 2.08
C LEU A 118 -4.95 -29.60 3.08
N SER A 119 -4.64 -29.15 4.29
CA SER A 119 -4.12 -30.02 5.36
C SER A 119 -5.12 -31.11 5.74
N GLN A 120 -6.41 -30.76 5.85
CA GLN A 120 -7.48 -31.73 6.10
C GLN A 120 -7.59 -32.75 4.97
N TYR A 121 -7.54 -32.29 3.71
CA TYR A 121 -7.59 -33.17 2.55
C TYR A 121 -6.46 -34.21 2.54
N TYR A 122 -5.22 -33.82 2.87
CA TYR A 122 -4.12 -34.77 2.97
C TYR A 122 -4.31 -35.76 4.12
N SER A 123 -4.77 -35.30 5.29
CA SER A 123 -5.05 -36.20 6.41
C SER A 123 -6.13 -37.23 6.09
N GLU A 124 -7.18 -36.84 5.35
CA GLU A 124 -8.22 -37.77 4.90
C GLU A 124 -7.70 -38.78 3.87
N LEU A 125 -6.80 -38.36 2.96
CA LEU A 125 -6.14 -39.26 2.03
C LEU A 125 -5.27 -40.29 2.76
N ASP A 126 -4.43 -39.86 3.69
CA ASP A 126 -3.56 -40.73 4.48
C ASP A 126 -4.39 -41.77 5.27
N GLN A 127 -5.50 -41.34 5.88
CA GLN A 127 -6.42 -42.23 6.58
C GLN A 127 -7.10 -43.24 5.64
N ALA A 128 -7.48 -42.83 4.43
CA ALA A 128 -8.07 -43.71 3.44
C ALA A 128 -7.05 -44.74 2.93
N GLU A 129 -5.82 -44.32 2.66
CA GLU A 129 -4.71 -45.21 2.28
C GLU A 129 -4.42 -46.23 3.37
N GLN A 130 -4.31 -45.79 4.63
CA GLN A 130 -4.07 -46.70 5.76
C GLN A 130 -5.17 -47.76 5.88
N LYS A 131 -6.45 -47.37 5.75
CA LYS A 131 -7.57 -48.32 5.75
C LYS A 131 -7.45 -49.36 4.63
N THR A 132 -7.07 -48.93 3.42
CA THR A 132 -6.88 -49.87 2.30
C THR A 132 -5.73 -50.85 2.55
N ILE A 133 -4.65 -50.39 3.19
CA ILE A 133 -3.51 -51.25 3.57
C ILE A 133 -3.95 -52.28 4.63
N ASP A 134 -4.67 -51.84 5.65
CA ASP A 134 -5.16 -52.71 6.72
C ASP A 134 -6.13 -53.78 6.18
N GLU A 135 -7.03 -53.40 5.27
CA GLU A 135 -7.93 -54.33 4.57
C GLU A 135 -7.15 -55.37 3.75
N LEU A 136 -6.17 -54.93 2.95
CA LEU A 136 -5.31 -55.83 2.17
C LEU A 136 -4.53 -56.79 3.06
N ALA A 137 -4.01 -56.33 4.20
CA ALA A 137 -3.31 -57.16 5.17
C ALA A 137 -4.23 -58.25 5.73
N LEU A 138 -5.47 -57.91 6.11
CA LEU A 138 -6.48 -58.88 6.57
C LEU A 138 -6.80 -59.92 5.49
N TYR A 139 -7.02 -59.50 4.23
CA TYR A 139 -7.24 -60.43 3.13
C TYR A 139 -6.06 -61.38 2.90
N SER A 140 -4.82 -60.88 3.01
CA SER A 140 -3.62 -61.72 2.87
C SER A 140 -3.48 -62.74 4.00
N HIS A 141 -3.87 -62.36 5.23
CA HIS A 141 -3.84 -63.24 6.38
C HIS A 141 -4.92 -64.33 6.28
N MET A 142 -6.12 -64.01 5.79
CA MET A 142 -7.20 -65.00 5.59
C MET A 142 -6.94 -66.01 4.46
N ARG A 143 -5.95 -65.76 3.59
CA ARG A 143 -5.56 -66.67 2.49
C ARG A 143 -4.44 -67.65 2.86
N ARG A 144 -3.86 -67.52 4.05
CA ARG A 144 -2.95 -68.52 4.65
C ARG A 144 -3.74 -69.49 5.51
#